data_AF-A0A947BXN5-F1
#
_entry.id   AF-A0A947BXN5-F1
#
_cell.length_a   1.000
_cell.length_b   1.000
_cell.length_c   1.000
_cell.angle_alpha   90.00
_cell.angle_beta   90.00
_cell.angle_gamma   90.00
#
_symmetry.space_group_name_H-M   'P 1'
#
loop_
_entity.id
_entity.type
_entity.pdbx_description
1 polymer ?
#
loop_
_entity_poly.entity_id
_entity_poly.type
_entity_poly.pdbx_seq_one_letter_code
_entity_poly.pdbx_strand_id
1 'polypeptide(L)'
;ITEGVLDEESKVTIAGKSLLHSVRLTTQAFTTGYFGEFGKYIVSIGLLLFAFSTAVAWSYYGDRATTYLLGSKFVMPYRVVYVLAFFVASFADTTIIWNIALVTVVAMTIPNLFAILLLHRDMKQTVKEYWQGFYEEHPDQKKK
;
A
#
# COMPACT_ATOMS: atom_id res chain seq x y z
N ILE A 1 13.53 -11.01 11.66
CA ILE A 1 13.49 -12.34 12.31
C ILE A 1 13.73 -13.40 11.24
N THR A 2 14.99 -13.65 10.93
CA THR A 2 15.43 -14.92 10.35
C THR A 2 15.98 -15.64 11.57
N GLU A 3 15.39 -16.77 11.97
CA GLU A 3 15.85 -17.55 13.14
C GLU A 3 15.70 -16.92 14.54
N GLY A 4 14.67 -16.11 14.79
CA GLY A 4 14.29 -15.77 16.18
C GLY A 4 15.22 -14.79 16.91
N VAL A 5 16.24 -14.21 16.26
CA VAL A 5 17.07 -13.17 16.86
C VAL A 5 16.57 -11.79 16.47
N LEU A 6 16.36 -10.94 17.47
CA LEU A 6 16.20 -9.50 17.32
C LEU A 6 17.58 -8.87 17.58
N ASP A 7 18.16 -8.28 16.54
CA ASP A 7 19.29 -7.36 16.60
C ASP A 7 20.63 -7.95 17.09
N GLU A 8 21.66 -7.96 16.23
CA GLU A 8 23.02 -8.39 16.61
C GLU A 8 23.63 -7.52 17.73
N GLU A 9 23.08 -6.32 17.99
CA GLU A 9 23.54 -5.42 19.05
C GLU A 9 22.88 -5.64 20.41
N SER A 10 21.74 -6.33 20.48
CA SER A 10 21.03 -6.55 21.75
C SER A 10 21.29 -7.96 22.28
N LYS A 11 22.07 -8.05 23.36
CA LYS A 11 22.49 -9.29 24.04
C LYS A 11 21.35 -9.97 24.81
N VAL A 12 20.14 -10.01 24.23
CA VAL A 12 18.91 -10.53 24.85
C VAL A 12 18.35 -11.66 23.97
N THR A 13 18.62 -12.89 24.37
CA THR A 13 18.06 -14.08 23.72
C THR A 13 16.65 -14.33 24.22
N ILE A 14 15.63 -13.97 23.43
CA ILE A 14 14.23 -14.27 23.74
C ILE A 14 13.90 -15.66 23.17
N ALA A 15 13.80 -16.67 24.04
CA ALA A 15 13.39 -18.02 23.65
C ALA A 15 11.90 -18.23 23.93
N GLY A 16 11.12 -18.53 22.88
CA GLY A 16 9.70 -18.84 22.95
C GLY A 16 9.28 -19.79 21.84
N LYS A 17 8.13 -20.48 22.00
CA LYS A 17 7.64 -21.49 21.03
C LYS A 17 7.12 -20.91 19.72
N SER A 18 7.01 -19.59 19.58
CA SER A 18 6.37 -18.95 18.43
C SER A 18 7.38 -18.46 17.40
N LEU A 19 7.76 -19.36 16.48
CA LEU A 19 8.51 -19.03 15.25
C LEU A 19 7.59 -18.62 14.08
N LEU A 20 6.31 -18.36 14.37
CA LEU A 20 5.33 -17.98 13.35
C LEU A 20 5.42 -16.48 13.08
N HIS A 21 5.51 -16.11 11.80
CA HIS A 21 5.57 -14.72 11.36
C HIS A 21 4.55 -14.43 10.25
N SER A 22 4.19 -13.15 10.10
CA SER A 22 3.29 -12.63 9.05
C SER A 22 1.98 -13.44 8.95
N VAL A 23 1.66 -13.92 7.75
CA VAL A 23 0.42 -14.62 7.43
C VAL A 23 0.25 -15.89 8.27
N ARG A 24 1.33 -16.62 8.57
CA ARG A 24 1.22 -17.86 9.36
C ARG A 24 0.82 -17.57 10.81
N LEU A 25 1.29 -16.46 11.37
CA LEU A 25 0.94 -16.06 12.73
C LEU A 25 -0.54 -15.66 12.81
N THR A 26 -1.02 -14.86 11.85
CA THR A 26 -2.42 -14.43 11.81
C THR A 26 -3.35 -15.61 11.54
N THR A 27 -2.99 -16.50 10.61
CA THR A 27 -3.72 -17.75 10.38
C THR A 27 -3.83 -18.58 11.65
N GLN A 28 -2.73 -18.84 12.36
CA GLN A 28 -2.74 -19.64 13.59
C GLN A 28 -3.58 -18.97 14.69
N ALA A 29 -3.49 -17.65 14.83
CA ALA A 29 -4.27 -16.90 15.80
C ALA A 29 -5.78 -17.00 15.51
N PHE A 30 -6.19 -16.86 14.24
CA PHE A 30 -7.59 -16.99 13.84
C PHE A 30 -8.09 -18.43 13.96
N THR A 31 -7.21 -19.42 13.76
CA THR A 31 -7.55 -20.83 13.96
C THR A 31 -7.74 -21.19 15.44
N THR A 32 -6.93 -20.60 16.33
CA THR A 32 -7.01 -20.85 17.78
C THR A 32 -8.13 -20.04 18.45
N GLY A 33 -8.63 -19.00 17.77
CA GLY A 33 -9.71 -18.15 18.26
C GLY A 33 -11.11 -18.76 18.07
N TYR A 34 -12.12 -17.90 18.17
CA TYR A 34 -13.55 -18.27 18.11
C TYR A 34 -13.95 -19.04 16.84
N PHE A 35 -13.26 -18.79 15.72
CA PHE A 35 -13.58 -19.36 14.42
C PHE A 35 -13.05 -20.79 14.22
N GLY A 36 -12.22 -21.31 15.13
CA GLY A 36 -11.66 -22.66 15.03
C GLY A 36 -10.98 -22.92 13.67
N GLU A 37 -11.11 -24.14 13.15
CA GLU A 37 -10.57 -24.53 11.84
C GLU A 37 -11.03 -23.64 10.66
N PHE A 38 -12.16 -22.93 10.76
CA PHE A 38 -12.62 -22.01 9.71
C PHE A 38 -11.80 -20.72 9.63
N GLY A 39 -11.13 -20.32 10.73
CA GLY A 39 -10.31 -19.12 10.80
C GLY A 39 -9.22 -19.05 9.72
N LYS A 40 -8.63 -20.20 9.35
CA LYS A 40 -7.59 -20.27 8.31
C LYS A 40 -8.09 -19.90 6.92
N TYR A 41 -9.33 -20.28 6.60
CA TYR A 41 -9.94 -19.96 5.31
C TYR A 41 -10.34 -18.50 5.22
N ILE A 42 -10.85 -17.92 6.32
CA ILE A 42 -11.17 -16.48 6.40
C ILE A 42 -9.92 -15.65 6.13
N VAL A 43 -8.80 -15.97 6.78
CA VAL A 43 -7.53 -15.24 6.58
C VAL A 43 -7.02 -15.42 5.15
N SER A 44 -7.08 -16.63 4.59
CA SER A 44 -6.59 -16.89 3.23
C SER A 44 -7.42 -16.19 2.14
N ILE A 45 -8.75 -16.26 2.23
CA ILE A 45 -9.66 -15.58 1.29
C ILE A 45 -9.55 -14.05 1.44
N GLY A 46 -9.51 -13.55 2.67
CA GLY A 46 -9.33 -12.13 2.94
C GLY A 46 -8.01 -11.60 2.38
N LEU A 47 -6.92 -12.33 2.58
CA LEU A 47 -5.61 -11.98 2.03
C LEU A 47 -5.61 -11.99 0.50
N LEU A 48 -6.25 -12.97 -0.13
CA LEU A 48 -6.37 -13.03 -1.59
C LEU A 48 -7.12 -11.80 -2.13
N LEU A 49 -8.28 -11.48 -1.56
CA LEU A 49 -9.07 -10.32 -1.98
C LEU A 49 -8.34 -9.00 -1.76
N PHE A 50 -7.63 -8.87 -0.63
CA PHE A 50 -6.83 -7.70 -0.31
C PHE A 50 -5.62 -7.52 -1.25
N ALA A 51 -4.90 -8.60 -1.54
CA ALA A 51 -3.80 -8.58 -2.49
C ALA A 51 -4.29 -8.22 -3.90
N PHE A 52 -5.43 -8.79 -4.32
CA PHE A 52 -6.04 -8.49 -5.61
C PHE A 52 -6.48 -7.02 -5.73
N SER A 53 -7.18 -6.48 -4.72
CA SER A 53 -7.61 -5.09 -4.75
C SER A 53 -6.43 -4.12 -4.77
N THR A 54 -5.37 -4.44 -4.02
CA THR A 54 -4.12 -3.68 -4.03
C THR A 54 -3.49 -3.72 -5.43
N ALA A 55 -3.35 -4.88 -6.06
CA ALA A 55 -2.80 -5.00 -7.42
C ALA A 55 -3.58 -4.17 -8.45
N VAL A 56 -4.92 -4.17 -8.37
CA VAL A 56 -5.76 -3.35 -9.27
C VAL A 56 -5.52 -1.85 -9.04
N ALA A 57 -5.44 -1.41 -7.78
CA ALA A 57 -5.17 0.00 -7.46
C ALA A 57 -3.80 0.46 -8.00
N TRP A 58 -2.74 -0.33 -7.77
CA TRP A 58 -1.40 -0.01 -8.27
C TRP A 58 -1.29 -0.05 -9.79
N SER A 59 -2.01 -0.95 -10.45
CA SER A 59 -2.15 -0.95 -11.92
C SER A 59 -2.76 0.36 -12.42
N TYR A 60 -3.84 0.84 -11.78
CA TYR A 60 -4.48 2.11 -12.14
C TYR A 60 -3.55 3.32 -11.94
N TYR A 61 -2.80 3.39 -10.84
CA TYR A 61 -1.83 4.46 -10.62
C TYR A 61 -0.75 4.47 -11.71
N GLY A 62 -0.25 3.29 -12.09
CA GLY A 62 0.71 3.15 -13.18
C GLY A 62 0.14 3.50 -14.55
N ASP A 63 -1.13 3.20 -14.82
CA ASP A 63 -1.81 3.62 -16.05
C ASP A 63 -1.85 5.15 -16.16
N ARG A 64 -2.17 5.86 -15.07
CA ARG A 64 -2.19 7.33 -15.03
C ARG A 64 -0.78 7.90 -15.22
N ALA A 65 0.22 7.34 -14.53
CA ALA A 65 1.61 7.76 -14.68
C ALA A 65 2.13 7.55 -16.11
N THR A 66 1.86 6.38 -16.70
CA THR A 66 2.25 6.05 -18.08
C THR A 66 1.56 6.97 -19.09
N THR A 67 0.27 7.26 -18.88
CA THR A 67 -0.46 8.21 -19.74
C THR A 67 0.15 9.60 -19.70
N TYR A 68 0.58 10.07 -18.52
CA TYR A 68 1.22 11.37 -18.35
C TYR A 68 2.61 11.44 -18.99
N LEU A 69 3.41 10.37 -18.87
CA LEU A 69 4.80 10.34 -19.34
C LEU A 69 4.94 10.01 -20.83
N LEU A 70 4.17 9.05 -21.33
CA LEU A 70 4.34 8.46 -22.67
C LEU A 70 3.09 8.59 -23.55
N GLY A 71 1.96 9.02 -22.97
CA GLY A 71 0.68 9.13 -23.66
C GLY A 71 -0.16 7.86 -23.57
N SER A 72 -1.44 7.97 -23.95
CA SER A 72 -2.46 6.92 -23.77
C SER A 72 -2.18 5.63 -24.54
N LYS A 73 -1.37 5.69 -25.60
CA LYS A 73 -1.02 4.52 -26.44
C LYS A 73 -0.16 3.48 -25.70
N PHE A 74 0.57 3.89 -24.66
CA PHE A 74 1.49 3.00 -23.93
C PHE A 74 0.85 2.31 -22.71
N VAL A 75 -0.41 2.61 -22.41
CA VAL A 75 -1.13 2.02 -21.27
C VAL A 75 -1.27 0.51 -21.43
N MET A 76 -1.63 0.02 -22.62
CA MET A 76 -1.81 -1.42 -22.83
C MET A 76 -0.50 -2.20 -22.73
N PRO A 77 0.61 -1.78 -23.37
CA PRO A 77 1.93 -2.37 -23.12
C PRO A 77 2.33 -2.37 -21.63
N TYR A 78 2.09 -1.28 -20.91
CA TYR A 78 2.37 -1.19 -19.47
C TYR A 78 1.61 -2.26 -18.68
N ARG A 79 0.30 -2.44 -18.92
CA ARG A 79 -0.50 -3.46 -18.22
C ARG A 79 0.01 -4.88 -18.46
N VAL A 80 0.46 -5.19 -19.68
CA VAL A 80 1.03 -6.51 -20.01
C VAL A 80 2.32 -6.72 -19.20
N VAL A 81 3.22 -5.73 -19.19
CA VAL A 81 4.46 -5.79 -18.40
C VAL A 81 4.16 -5.91 -16.91
N TYR A 82 3.16 -5.19 -16.40
CA TYR A 82 2.73 -5.24 -15.00
C TYR A 82 2.30 -6.65 -14.59
N VAL A 83 1.49 -7.32 -15.41
CA VAL A 83 1.07 -8.71 -15.15
C VAL A 83 2.24 -9.69 -15.22
N LEU A 84 3.15 -9.53 -16.20
CA LEU A 84 4.36 -10.35 -16.30
C LEU A 84 5.28 -10.16 -15.09
N ALA A 85 5.34 -8.96 -14.52
CA ALA A 85 6.13 -8.68 -13.32
C ALA A 85 5.65 -9.50 -12.11
N PHE A 86 4.34 -9.80 -11.97
CA PHE A 86 3.86 -10.72 -10.93
C PHE A 86 4.40 -12.13 -11.09
N PHE A 87 4.52 -12.60 -12.33
CA PHE A 87 5.10 -13.91 -12.61
C PHE A 87 6.60 -13.94 -12.26
N VAL A 88 7.34 -12.87 -12.53
CA VAL A 88 8.75 -12.76 -12.11
C VAL A 88 8.85 -12.67 -10.59
N ALA A 89 7.95 -11.92 -9.95
CA ALA A 89 7.94 -11.76 -8.50
C ALA A 89 7.66 -13.07 -7.75
N SER A 90 6.98 -14.07 -8.35
CA SER A 90 6.75 -15.35 -7.68
C SER A 90 8.01 -16.21 -7.54
N PHE A 91 9.08 -15.92 -8.28
CA PHE A 91 10.37 -16.63 -8.19
C PHE A 91 11.49 -15.78 -7.60
N ALA A 92 11.27 -14.47 -7.40
CA ALA A 92 12.26 -13.55 -6.85
C ALA A 92 12.30 -13.60 -5.31
N ASP A 93 13.47 -13.31 -4.74
CA ASP A 93 13.63 -13.23 -3.29
C ASP A 93 12.77 -12.11 -2.69
N THR A 94 12.02 -12.45 -1.64
CA THR A 94 11.10 -11.51 -0.98
C THR A 94 11.83 -10.28 -0.44
N THR A 95 13.06 -10.43 0.07
CA THR A 95 13.89 -9.32 0.58
C THR A 95 14.23 -8.34 -0.52
N ILE A 96 14.58 -8.83 -1.71
CA ILE A 96 14.89 -7.99 -2.87
C ILE A 96 13.65 -7.19 -3.29
N ILE A 97 12.48 -7.84 -3.35
CA ILE A 97 11.21 -7.20 -3.69
C ILE A 97 10.90 -6.07 -2.69
N TRP A 98 11.01 -6.35 -1.38
CA TRP A 98 10.76 -5.34 -0.34
C TRP A 98 11.74 -4.18 -0.41
N ASN A 99 13.03 -4.44 -0.63
CA ASN A 99 14.04 -3.39 -0.75
C ASN A 99 13.76 -2.46 -1.94
N ILE A 100 13.45 -3.04 -3.11
CA ILE A 100 13.09 -2.26 -4.31
C ILE A 100 11.81 -1.45 -4.07
N ALA A 101 10.80 -2.05 -3.45
CA ALA A 101 9.55 -1.37 -3.14
C ALA A 101 9.77 -0.16 -2.21
N LEU A 102 10.54 -0.33 -1.13
CA LEU A 102 10.85 0.74 -0.19
C LEU A 102 11.60 1.90 -0.86
N VAL A 103 12.64 1.60 -1.64
CA VAL A 103 13.41 2.62 -2.37
C VAL A 103 12.52 3.38 -3.34
N THR A 104 11.68 2.67 -4.11
CA THR A 104 10.80 3.28 -5.11
C THR A 104 9.74 4.17 -4.46
N VAL A 105 9.14 3.72 -3.35
CA VAL A 105 8.16 4.52 -2.60
C VAL A 105 8.80 5.81 -2.09
N VAL A 106 9.97 5.72 -1.44
CA VAL A 106 10.68 6.91 -0.95
C VAL A 106 11.03 7.85 -2.10
N ALA A 107 11.54 7.33 -3.22
CA ALA A 107 11.88 8.12 -4.40
C ALA A 107 10.67 8.88 -4.98
N MET A 108 9.47 8.28 -4.96
CA MET A 108 8.23 8.94 -5.39
C MET A 108 7.71 9.93 -4.35
N THR A 109 7.83 9.61 -3.07
CA THR A 109 7.29 10.42 -1.97
C THR A 109 8.04 11.74 -1.80
N ILE A 110 9.37 11.75 -1.93
CA ILE A 110 10.20 12.96 -1.77
C ILE A 110 9.73 14.13 -2.67
N PRO A 111 9.64 14.00 -4.00
CA PRO A 111 9.22 15.10 -4.87
C PRO A 111 7.76 15.49 -4.64
N ASN A 112 6.88 14.52 -4.35
CA ASN A 112 5.47 14.80 -4.07
C ASN A 112 5.29 15.64 -2.80
N LEU A 113 5.96 15.27 -1.70
CA LEU A 113 5.93 16.04 -0.46
C LEU A 113 6.51 17.44 -0.66
N PHE A 114 7.61 17.57 -1.40
CA PHE A 114 8.19 18.87 -1.71
C PHE A 114 7.21 19.76 -2.49
N ALA A 115 6.53 19.22 -3.50
CA ALA A 115 5.53 19.95 -4.27
C ALA A 115 4.35 20.40 -3.39
N ILE A 116 3.84 19.53 -2.53
CA ILE A 116 2.73 19.86 -1.60
C ILE A 116 3.15 21.00 -0.64
N LEU A 117 4.38 20.99 -0.14
CA LEU A 117 4.88 22.05 0.73
C LEU A 117 4.97 23.40 0.01
N LEU A 118 5.35 23.42 -1.28
CA LEU A 118 5.35 24.65 -2.08
C LEU A 118 3.92 25.15 -2.38
N LEU A 119 3.00 24.24 -2.69
CA LEU A 119 1.61 24.55 -3.10
C LEU A 119 0.65 24.78 -1.92
N HIS A 120 1.13 24.80 -0.68
CA HIS A 120 0.26 24.92 0.51
C HIS A 120 -0.56 26.22 0.53
N ARG A 121 -0.07 27.31 -0.07
CA ARG A 121 -0.80 28.59 -0.16
C ARG A 121 -1.96 28.50 -1.14
N ASP A 122 -1.71 27.94 -2.33
CA ASP A 122 -2.70 27.76 -3.38
C ASP A 122 -3.82 26.83 -2.90
N MET A 123 -3.46 25.72 -2.23
CA MET A 123 -4.44 24.82 -1.62
C MET A 123 -5.35 25.55 -0.61
N LYS A 124 -4.79 26.41 0.25
CA LYS A 124 -5.60 27.20 1.20
C LYS A 124 -6.55 28.15 0.49
N GLN A 125 -6.11 28.76 -0.61
CA GLN A 125 -6.96 29.64 -1.40
C GLN A 125 -8.10 28.86 -2.07
N THR A 126 -7.81 27.78 -2.77
CA THR A 126 -8.83 26.96 -3.45
C THR A 126 -9.84 26.37 -2.45
N VAL A 127 -9.39 25.94 -1.26
CA VAL A 127 -10.30 25.47 -0.20
C VAL A 127 -11.22 26.59 0.27
N LYS A 128 -10.69 27.81 0.45
CA LYS A 128 -11.52 28.97 0.83
C LYS A 128 -12.57 29.30 -0.24
N GLU A 129 -12.17 29.32 -1.50
CA GLU A 129 -13.07 29.56 -2.64
C GLU A 129 -14.16 28.49 -2.73
N TYR A 130 -13.79 27.21 -2.56
CA TYR A 130 -14.74 26.10 -2.51
C TYR A 130 -15.80 26.30 -1.41
N TRP A 131 -15.39 26.65 -0.20
CA TRP A 131 -16.33 26.89 0.90
C TRP A 131 -17.20 28.12 0.67
N GLN A 132 -16.68 29.16 0.02
CA GLN A 132 -17.50 30.34 -0.34
C GLN A 132 -18.62 29.94 -1.31
N GLY A 133 -18.29 29.26 -2.42
CA GLY A 133 -19.30 28.77 -3.37
C GLY A 133 -20.27 27.79 -2.73
N PHE A 134 -19.79 26.87 -1.89
CA PHE A 134 -20.63 25.92 -1.17
C PHE A 134 -21.69 26.63 -0.30
N TYR A 135 -21.33 27.69 0.43
CA TYR A 135 -22.26 28.45 1.26
C TYR A 135 -23.17 29.40 0.49
N GLU A 136 -22.81 29.78 -0.73
CA GLU A 136 -23.69 30.51 -1.65
C GLU A 136 -24.81 29.60 -2.16
N GLU A 137 -24.49 28.33 -2.47
CA GLU A 137 -25.46 27.33 -2.90
C GLU A 137 -26.29 26.74 -1.73
N HIS A 138 -25.72 26.64 -0.53
CA HIS A 138 -26.34 26.04 0.65
C HIS A 138 -26.35 27.01 1.86
N PRO A 139 -27.20 28.05 1.83
CA PRO A 139 -27.21 29.10 2.84
C PRO A 139 -27.67 28.62 4.24
N ASP A 140 -28.38 27.50 4.32
CA ASP A 140 -28.82 26.86 5.57
C ASP A 140 -27.67 26.19 6.36
N GLN A 141 -26.59 25.81 5.66
CA GLN A 141 -25.41 25.16 6.25
C GLN A 141 -24.33 26.16 6.70
N LYS A 142 -24.56 27.46 6.53
CA LYS A 142 -23.61 28.51 6.90
C LYS A 142 -23.48 28.53 8.43
N LYS A 143 -22.36 28.02 8.94
CA LYS A 143 -22.08 28.01 10.39
C LYS A 143 -22.21 29.45 10.91
N LYS A 144 -23.06 29.65 11.93
CA LYS A 144 -23.17 30.91 12.68
C LYS A 144 -21.83 31.31 13.28
#